data_AF-A0A8E2DFB7-F1
#
_entry.id   AF-A0A8E2DFB7-F1
#
_cell.length_a   1.000
_cell.length_b   1.000
_cell.length_c   1.000
_cell.angle_alpha   90.00
_cell.angle_beta   90.00
_cell.angle_gamma   90.00
#
_symmetry.space_group_name_H-M   'P 1'
#
loop_
_entity.id
_entity.type
_entity.pdbx_description
1 polymer ?
#
loop_
_entity_poly.entity_id
_entity_poly.type
_entity_poly.pdbx_seq_one_letter_code
_entity_poly.pdbx_strand_id
1 'polypeptide(L)'
;MRKLKKLKQTSLAAKYASQFREILAHVPMQEDHIRIVMFKNGLKFNVKALFVTIDPPTTFDAFVTQAIGVDNRLHSVHEELKDEGKSSSNALPFMPNTHTSTPVTSTPFYSAVVPMEVDAVKHGPLTDAEHKHRRDNNLCAYCGGPHKDCPILAAKNAKTGSSKQGKASPGAQ
;
A
#
# COMPACT_ATOMS: atom_id res chain seq x y z
N MET A 1 -33.38 -19.56 0.92
CA MET A 1 -32.05 -20.04 1.38
C MET A 1 -30.94 -20.06 0.31
N ARG A 2 -31.07 -20.79 -0.82
CA ARG A 2 -29.98 -20.90 -1.83
C ARG A 2 -29.59 -19.57 -2.49
N LYS A 3 -30.56 -18.68 -2.75
CA LYS A 3 -30.32 -17.35 -3.33
C LYS A 3 -29.53 -16.44 -2.38
N LEU A 4 -29.87 -16.46 -1.09
CA LEU A 4 -29.19 -15.66 -0.05
C LEU A 4 -27.70 -16.03 0.08
N LYS A 5 -27.38 -17.33 0.10
CA LYS A 5 -25.98 -17.81 0.19
C LYS A 5 -25.14 -17.49 -1.06
N LYS A 6 -25.77 -17.27 -2.21
CA LYS A 6 -25.09 -16.92 -3.46
C LYS A 6 -24.93 -15.41 -3.65
N LEU A 7 -25.66 -14.60 -2.87
CA LEU A 7 -25.59 -13.15 -2.97
C LEU A 7 -24.22 -12.68 -2.46
N LYS A 8 -23.49 -11.97 -3.32
CA LYS A 8 -22.20 -11.37 -2.99
C LYS A 8 -22.22 -9.90 -3.44
N GLN A 9 -21.55 -9.05 -2.68
CA GLN A 9 -21.36 -7.65 -3.01
C GLN A 9 -20.44 -7.53 -4.24
N THR A 10 -21.04 -7.33 -5.43
CA THR A 10 -20.31 -7.08 -6.68
C THR A 10 -19.98 -5.60 -6.86
N SER A 11 -20.86 -4.72 -6.39
CA SER A 11 -20.81 -3.27 -6.58
C SER A 11 -20.87 -2.52 -5.24
N LEU A 12 -21.64 -1.44 -5.15
CA LEU A 12 -21.85 -0.64 -3.95
C LEU A 12 -22.57 -1.44 -2.86
N ALA A 13 -22.20 -1.23 -1.60
CA ALA A 13 -22.81 -1.89 -0.45
C ALA A 13 -24.32 -1.59 -0.35
N ALA A 14 -24.75 -0.37 -0.73
CA ALA A 14 -26.17 0.01 -0.72
C ALA A 14 -27.02 -0.85 -1.67
N LYS A 15 -26.51 -1.14 -2.88
CA LYS A 15 -27.20 -2.00 -3.85
C LYS A 15 -27.25 -3.45 -3.40
N TYR A 16 -26.21 -3.92 -2.73
CA TYR A 16 -26.21 -5.24 -2.11
C TYR A 16 -27.21 -5.32 -0.95
N ALA A 17 -27.31 -4.28 -0.12
CA ALA A 17 -28.25 -4.22 0.99
C ALA A 17 -29.72 -4.24 0.54
N SER A 18 -30.07 -3.53 -0.53
CA SER A 18 -31.45 -3.57 -1.06
C SER A 18 -31.83 -4.97 -1.56
N GLN A 19 -30.94 -5.62 -2.33
CA GLN A 19 -31.14 -6.99 -2.79
C GLN A 19 -31.26 -7.99 -1.63
N PHE A 20 -30.47 -7.80 -0.57
CA PHE A 20 -30.53 -8.65 0.61
C PHE A 20 -31.87 -8.48 1.35
N ARG A 21 -32.34 -7.23 1.53
CA ARG A 21 -33.64 -6.92 2.15
C ARG A 21 -34.82 -7.50 1.34
N GLU A 22 -34.75 -7.43 0.01
CA GLU A 22 -35.74 -8.04 -0.88
C GLU A 22 -35.84 -9.57 -0.67
N ILE A 23 -34.70 -10.26 -0.58
CA ILE A 23 -34.70 -11.71 -0.33
C ILE A 23 -35.16 -12.04 1.09
N LEU A 24 -34.84 -11.21 2.09
CA LEU A 24 -35.33 -11.38 3.46
C LEU A 24 -36.85 -11.25 3.56
N ALA A 25 -37.50 -10.43 2.71
CA ALA A 25 -38.95 -10.32 2.67
C ALA A 25 -39.64 -11.66 2.32
N HIS A 26 -38.95 -12.55 1.60
CA HIS A 26 -39.44 -13.88 1.23
C HIS A 26 -38.94 -15.01 2.14
N VAL A 27 -37.98 -14.72 3.02
CA VAL A 27 -37.40 -15.69 3.97
C VAL A 27 -37.33 -15.02 5.34
N PRO A 28 -38.42 -15.07 6.13
CA PRO A 28 -38.44 -14.46 7.44
C PRO A 28 -37.44 -15.20 8.35
N MET A 29 -36.34 -14.52 8.68
CA MET A 29 -35.42 -14.95 9.72
C MET A 29 -35.73 -14.10 10.96
N GLN A 30 -36.15 -14.67 12.10
CA GLN A 30 -36.45 -13.86 13.29
C GLN A 30 -35.20 -13.21 13.91
N GLU A 31 -34.04 -13.86 13.79
CA GLU A 31 -32.85 -13.50 14.55
C GLU A 31 -31.92 -12.56 13.78
N ASP A 32 -31.66 -11.38 14.35
CA ASP A 32 -30.80 -10.36 13.76
C ASP A 32 -29.35 -10.81 13.62
N HIS A 33 -28.83 -11.58 14.57
CA HIS A 33 -27.46 -12.10 14.50
C HIS A 33 -27.26 -13.03 13.29
N ILE A 34 -28.25 -13.87 12.95
CA ILE A 34 -28.19 -14.72 11.75
C ILE A 34 -28.17 -13.85 10.49
N ARG A 35 -29.03 -12.82 10.44
CA ARG A 35 -29.07 -11.87 9.31
C ARG A 35 -27.72 -11.18 9.13
N ILE A 36 -27.11 -10.73 10.23
CA ILE A 36 -25.78 -10.09 10.24
C ILE A 36 -24.71 -11.05 9.73
N VAL A 37 -24.65 -12.29 10.22
CA VAL A 37 -23.65 -13.28 9.77
C VAL A 37 -23.79 -13.57 8.27
N MET A 38 -25.02 -13.79 7.80
CA MET A 38 -25.29 -14.04 6.38
C MET A 38 -24.91 -12.84 5.51
N PHE A 39 -25.25 -11.63 5.96
CA PHE A 39 -24.92 -10.40 5.26
C PHE A 39 -23.40 -10.17 5.23
N LYS A 40 -22.70 -10.35 6.36
CA LYS A 40 -21.25 -10.25 6.50
C LYS A 40 -20.52 -11.20 5.57
N ASN A 41 -21.01 -12.43 5.40
CA ASN A 41 -20.39 -13.41 4.50
C ASN A 41 -20.37 -12.96 3.03
N GLY A 42 -21.40 -12.24 2.58
CA GLY A 42 -21.50 -11.73 1.21
C GLY A 42 -20.78 -10.40 0.97
N LEU A 43 -20.27 -9.72 2.00
CA LEU A 43 -19.52 -8.46 1.86
C LEU A 43 -18.14 -8.66 1.23
N LYS A 44 -17.65 -7.61 0.57
CA LYS A 44 -16.28 -7.52 0.03
C LYS A 44 -15.23 -7.68 1.13
N PHE A 45 -14.06 -8.22 0.77
CA PHE A 45 -12.96 -8.42 1.72
C PHE A 45 -12.52 -7.14 2.40
N ASN A 46 -12.34 -6.05 1.63
CA ASN A 46 -11.90 -4.76 2.18
C ASN A 46 -12.86 -4.20 3.23
N VAL A 47 -14.16 -4.33 2.99
CA VAL A 47 -15.20 -3.93 3.95
C VAL A 47 -15.11 -4.82 5.20
N LYS A 48 -15.01 -6.15 5.04
CA LYS A 48 -14.87 -7.10 6.16
C LYS A 48 -13.63 -6.84 7.02
N ALA A 49 -12.50 -6.47 6.41
CA ALA A 49 -11.26 -6.17 7.12
C ALA A 49 -11.44 -4.97 8.06
N LEU A 50 -12.14 -3.92 7.61
CA LEU A 50 -12.42 -2.76 8.46
C LEU A 50 -13.37 -3.11 9.62
N PHE A 51 -14.30 -4.04 9.41
CA PHE A 51 -15.16 -4.58 10.48
C PHE A 51 -14.41 -5.45 11.51
N VAL A 52 -13.15 -5.81 11.29
CA VAL A 52 -12.32 -6.45 12.34
C VAL A 52 -11.87 -5.40 13.36
N THR A 53 -11.69 -4.15 12.93
CA THR A 53 -11.22 -3.06 13.79
C THR A 53 -12.33 -2.31 14.51
N ILE A 54 -13.60 -2.55 14.15
CA ILE A 54 -14.75 -1.83 14.68
C ILE A 54 -15.71 -2.83 15.31
N ASP A 55 -16.23 -2.51 16.49
CA ASP A 55 -17.25 -3.33 17.14
C ASP A 55 -18.53 -3.40 16.29
N PRO A 56 -18.99 -4.61 15.93
CA PRO A 56 -20.19 -4.76 15.12
C PRO A 56 -21.44 -4.47 15.95
N PRO A 57 -22.40 -3.72 15.42
CA PRO A 57 -23.66 -3.45 16.10
C PRO A 57 -24.50 -4.72 16.22
N THR A 58 -25.36 -4.76 17.23
CA THR A 58 -26.22 -5.91 17.55
C THR A 58 -27.48 -5.98 16.67
N THR A 59 -27.86 -4.86 16.05
CA THR A 59 -29.06 -4.75 15.20
C THR A 59 -28.71 -4.84 13.71
N PHE A 60 -29.51 -5.57 12.93
CA PHE A 60 -29.26 -5.75 11.51
C PHE A 60 -29.25 -4.42 10.72
N ASP A 61 -30.20 -3.52 11.02
CA ASP A 61 -30.31 -2.26 10.28
C ASP A 61 -29.14 -1.29 10.56
N ALA A 62 -28.68 -1.26 11.80
CA ALA A 62 -27.47 -0.53 12.19
C ALA A 62 -26.24 -1.09 11.46
N PHE A 63 -26.12 -2.42 11.36
CA PHE A 63 -25.04 -3.08 10.63
C PHE A 63 -25.03 -2.69 9.15
N VAL A 64 -26.20 -2.65 8.51
CA VAL A 64 -26.33 -2.25 7.10
C VAL A 64 -25.90 -0.80 6.90
N THR A 65 -26.38 0.12 7.73
CA THR A 65 -26.03 1.54 7.65
C THR A 65 -24.52 1.74 7.82
N GLN A 66 -23.92 1.04 8.78
CA GLN A 66 -22.47 1.08 9.00
C GLN A 66 -21.70 0.49 7.81
N ALA A 67 -22.15 -0.62 7.24
CA ALA A 67 -21.51 -1.23 6.08
C ALA A 67 -21.52 -0.30 4.85
N ILE A 68 -22.61 0.45 4.65
CA ILE A 68 -22.71 1.47 3.60
C ILE A 68 -21.72 2.61 3.87
N GLY A 69 -21.65 3.11 5.10
CA GLY A 69 -20.70 4.16 5.48
C GLY A 69 -19.24 3.74 5.27
N VAL A 70 -18.88 2.51 5.63
CA VAL A 70 -17.55 1.94 5.40
C VAL A 70 -17.23 1.83 3.91
N ASP A 71 -18.17 1.34 3.09
CA ASP A 71 -17.98 1.20 1.64
C ASP A 71 -17.78 2.58 0.99
N ASN A 72 -18.56 3.59 1.39
CA ASN A 72 -18.41 4.96 0.91
C ASN A 72 -17.05 5.56 1.28
N ARG A 73 -16.58 5.34 2.51
CA ARG A 73 -15.26 5.81 2.95
C ARG A 73 -14.13 5.15 2.17
N LEU A 74 -14.23 3.83 1.94
CA LEU A 74 -13.26 3.11 1.10
C LEU A 74 -13.26 3.62 -0.35
N HIS A 75 -14.42 3.99 -0.87
CA HIS A 75 -14.53 4.60 -2.20
C HIS A 75 -13.83 5.95 -2.26
N SER A 76 -14.10 6.86 -1.31
CA SER A 76 -13.45 8.18 -1.23
C SER A 76 -11.92 8.06 -1.19
N VAL A 77 -11.39 7.20 -0.32
CA VAL A 77 -9.93 6.97 -0.21
C VAL A 77 -9.35 6.44 -1.52
N HIS A 78 -10.06 5.56 -2.22
CA HIS A 78 -9.61 5.04 -3.50
C HIS A 78 -9.65 6.09 -4.61
N GLU A 79 -10.63 7.00 -4.60
CA GLU A 79 -10.70 8.14 -5.52
C GLU A 79 -9.56 9.13 -5.26
N GLU A 80 -9.32 9.49 -4.01
CA GLU A 80 -8.21 10.37 -3.58
C GLU A 80 -6.85 9.82 -4.05
N LEU A 81 -6.55 8.55 -3.78
CA LEU A 81 -5.31 7.92 -4.23
C LEU A 81 -5.17 7.89 -5.77
N LYS A 82 -6.29 7.75 -6.48
CA LYS A 82 -6.31 7.74 -7.94
C LYS A 82 -6.07 9.14 -8.51
N ASP A 83 -6.51 10.19 -7.82
CA ASP A 83 -6.32 11.58 -8.23
C ASP A 83 -4.91 12.08 -7.87
N GLU A 84 -4.38 11.69 -6.72
CA GLU A 84 -2.96 11.88 -6.37
C GLU A 84 -2.03 11.20 -7.38
N GLY A 85 -2.38 9.98 -7.81
CA GLY A 85 -1.63 9.23 -8.83
C GLY A 85 -1.71 9.80 -10.25
N LYS A 86 -2.72 10.64 -10.55
CA LYS A 86 -2.82 11.36 -11.84
C LYS A 86 -2.19 12.76 -11.79
N SER A 87 -2.11 13.37 -10.61
CA SER A 87 -1.48 14.67 -10.42
C SER A 87 0.04 14.57 -10.20
N SER A 88 0.57 13.35 -10.02
CA SER A 88 2.00 13.09 -9.80
C SER A 88 2.78 12.77 -11.10
N SER A 89 2.46 13.44 -12.21
CA SER A 89 3.38 13.53 -13.35
C SER A 89 4.13 14.86 -13.43
N ASN A 90 3.92 15.79 -12.48
CA ASN A 90 4.67 17.06 -12.43
C ASN A 90 4.50 17.80 -11.09
N ALA A 91 5.03 17.25 -9.99
CA ALA A 91 5.35 18.04 -8.80
C ALA A 91 6.20 17.20 -7.85
N LEU A 92 7.52 17.27 -8.01
CA LEU A 92 8.39 17.09 -6.86
C LEU A 92 8.06 18.24 -5.88
N PRO A 93 7.79 17.99 -4.60
CA PRO A 93 7.85 19.04 -3.62
C PRO A 93 9.32 19.43 -3.47
N PHE A 94 9.75 20.42 -4.25
CA PHE A 94 10.97 21.17 -3.97
C PHE A 94 10.73 21.87 -2.63
N MET A 95 11.18 21.24 -1.54
CA MET A 95 11.34 21.95 -0.28
C MET A 95 12.50 22.92 -0.48
N PRO A 96 12.31 24.24 -0.34
CA PRO A 96 13.43 25.14 -0.25
C PRO A 96 14.14 24.82 1.07
N ASN A 97 15.30 24.17 0.97
CA ASN A 97 16.19 23.99 2.11
C ASN A 97 16.79 25.36 2.43
N THR A 98 16.13 26.10 3.33
CA THR A 98 16.69 27.32 3.90
C THR A 98 17.84 26.90 4.82
N HIS A 99 19.04 26.79 4.24
CA HIS A 99 20.28 26.73 5.00
C HIS A 99 20.47 28.08 5.71
N THR A 100 19.84 28.23 6.87
CA THR A 100 20.23 29.26 7.83
C THR A 100 21.54 28.81 8.46
N SER A 101 22.65 29.24 7.86
CA SER A 101 23.97 29.15 8.47
C SER A 101 23.98 30.01 9.74
N THR A 102 23.65 29.42 10.88
CA THR A 102 23.93 30.05 12.18
C THR A 102 25.42 29.93 12.46
N PRO A 103 26.15 31.04 12.73
CA PRO A 103 27.54 30.95 13.14
C PRO A 103 27.63 30.27 14.51
N VAL A 104 28.51 29.27 14.58
CA VAL A 104 28.81 28.49 15.77
C VAL A 104 29.46 29.37 16.84
N THR A 105 28.73 29.67 17.91
CA THR A 105 29.34 30.15 19.15
C THR A 105 29.91 28.95 19.88
N SER A 106 31.24 28.87 19.93
CA SER A 106 31.99 27.87 20.68
C SER A 106 31.75 28.00 22.19
N THR A 107 31.14 26.99 22.80
CA THR A 107 31.26 26.73 24.23
C THR A 107 31.62 25.26 24.42
N PRO A 108 32.68 24.93 25.18
CA PRO A 108 33.04 23.55 25.42
C PRO A 108 32.12 22.97 26.51
N PHE A 109 32.06 21.63 26.53
CA PHE A 109 31.99 20.77 27.71
C PHE A 109 30.83 19.75 27.73
N TYR A 110 31.23 18.53 28.06
CA TYR A 110 30.52 17.27 28.28
C TYR A 110 30.08 16.40 27.09
N SER A 111 30.80 15.27 27.01
CA SER A 111 30.58 14.04 26.28
C SER A 111 29.15 13.52 26.45
N ALA A 112 28.26 13.91 25.54
CA ALA A 112 27.04 13.16 25.28
C ALA A 112 27.35 12.19 24.15
N VAL A 113 27.31 10.88 24.44
CA VAL A 113 27.28 9.85 23.40
C VAL A 113 25.99 10.08 22.62
N VAL A 114 26.11 10.70 21.45
CA VAL A 114 24.97 10.91 20.54
C VAL A 114 24.56 9.51 20.04
N PRO A 115 23.29 9.12 20.20
CA PRO A 115 22.78 7.89 19.60
C PRO A 115 23.05 7.93 18.09
N MET A 116 23.68 6.88 17.57
CA MET A 116 23.97 6.78 16.14
C MET A 116 22.63 6.72 15.38
N GLU A 117 22.30 7.75 14.62
CA GLU A 117 21.15 7.75 13.70
C GLU A 117 21.44 6.75 12.58
N VAL A 118 21.09 5.49 12.81
CA VAL A 118 21.09 4.41 11.81
C VAL A 118 19.80 4.46 11.00
N ASP A 119 19.43 5.63 10.50
CA ASP A 119 18.42 5.71 9.45
C ASP A 119 19.05 5.09 8.20
N ALA A 120 18.64 3.86 7.90
CA ALA A 120 19.01 3.14 6.70
C ALA A 120 18.69 4.03 5.49
N VAL A 121 19.71 4.73 4.99
CA VAL A 121 19.63 5.58 3.81
C VAL A 121 19.26 4.67 2.65
N LYS A 122 17.95 4.56 2.38
CA LYS A 122 17.46 4.05 1.10
C LYS A 122 17.94 5.06 0.08
N HIS A 123 19.09 4.79 -0.52
CA HIS A 123 19.63 5.61 -1.58
C HIS A 123 18.60 5.62 -2.70
N GLY A 124 17.94 6.78 -2.88
CA GLY A 124 17.19 7.08 -4.08
C GLY A 124 18.12 7.07 -5.31
N PRO A 125 17.56 7.26 -6.50
CA PRO A 125 18.37 7.47 -7.70
C PRO A 125 19.44 8.54 -7.45
N LEU A 126 20.68 8.31 -7.91
CA LEU A 126 21.77 9.28 -7.78
C LEU A 126 21.33 10.62 -8.38
N THR A 127 21.63 11.71 -7.68
CA THR A 127 21.45 13.06 -8.25
C THR A 127 22.42 13.26 -9.41
N ASP A 128 22.08 14.16 -10.34
CA ASP A 128 22.94 14.46 -11.50
C ASP A 128 24.32 14.99 -11.08
N ALA A 129 24.36 15.75 -9.98
CA ALA A 129 25.60 16.25 -9.38
C ALA A 129 26.48 15.11 -8.87
N GLU A 130 25.89 14.12 -8.19
CA GLU A 130 26.60 12.93 -7.70
C GLU A 130 27.09 12.07 -8.86
N HIS A 131 26.28 11.91 -9.92
CA HIS A 131 26.68 11.16 -11.10
C HIS A 131 27.86 11.82 -11.83
N LYS A 132 27.88 13.16 -11.91
CA LYS A 132 29.02 13.90 -12.46
C LYS A 132 30.27 13.74 -11.59
N HIS A 133 30.14 13.88 -10.28
CA HIS A 133 31.25 13.67 -9.34
C HIS A 133 31.89 12.28 -9.49
N ARG A 134 31.06 11.22 -9.62
CA ARG A 134 31.56 9.85 -9.83
C ARG A 134 32.26 9.69 -11.18
N ARG A 135 31.76 10.34 -12.23
CA ARG A 135 32.40 10.32 -13.55
C ARG A 135 33.75 11.02 -13.53
N ASP A 136 33.82 12.20 -12.93
CA ASP A 136 35.03 13.02 -12.89
C ASP A 136 36.12 12.37 -12.02
N ASN A 137 35.74 11.65 -10.96
CA ASN A 137 36.67 10.95 -10.06
C ASN A 137 36.87 9.46 -10.39
N ASN A 138 36.38 8.98 -11.54
CA ASN A 138 36.48 7.57 -11.97
C ASN A 138 35.98 6.56 -10.92
N LEU A 139 34.91 6.91 -10.20
CA LEU A 139 34.26 6.06 -9.21
C LEU A 139 33.14 5.23 -9.85
N CYS A 140 32.87 4.06 -9.27
CA CYS A 140 31.81 3.20 -9.77
C CYS A 140 30.43 3.84 -9.64
N ALA A 141 29.66 3.85 -10.74
CA ALA A 141 28.31 4.40 -10.77
C ALA A 141 27.36 3.75 -9.75
N TYR A 142 27.57 2.48 -9.40
CA TYR A 142 26.68 1.74 -8.52
C TYR A 142 27.00 1.91 -7.03
N CYS A 143 28.23 1.62 -6.62
CA CYS A 143 28.62 1.61 -5.20
C CYS A 143 29.54 2.77 -4.79
N GLY A 144 29.99 3.61 -5.73
CA GLY A 144 30.88 4.75 -5.43
C GLY A 144 32.33 4.36 -5.10
N GLY A 145 32.71 3.08 -5.21
CA GLY A 145 34.08 2.62 -4.95
C GLY A 145 35.06 2.93 -6.09
N PRO A 146 36.38 3.01 -5.81
CA PRO A 146 37.43 3.21 -6.81
C PRO A 146 37.76 1.89 -7.53
N HIS A 147 36.81 1.36 -8.31
CA HIS A 147 37.03 0.17 -9.12
C HIS A 147 36.29 0.27 -10.45
N LYS A 148 36.86 -0.36 -11.49
CA LYS A 148 36.22 -0.45 -12.80
C LYS A 148 35.11 -1.52 -12.81
N ASP A 149 35.42 -2.69 -12.24
CA ASP A 149 34.47 -3.81 -12.13
C ASP A 149 33.87 -3.88 -10.73
N CYS A 150 32.55 -3.78 -10.63
CA CYS A 150 31.87 -3.77 -9.34
C CYS A 150 31.54 -5.19 -8.88
N PRO A 151 32.14 -5.68 -7.77
CA PRO A 151 31.83 -7.01 -7.26
C PRO A 151 30.38 -7.13 -6.76
N ILE A 152 29.78 -6.02 -6.31
CA ILE A 152 28.39 -5.99 -5.82
C ILE A 152 27.40 -6.14 -6.99
N LEU A 153 27.66 -5.48 -8.12
CA LEU A 153 26.87 -5.67 -9.34
C LEU A 153 27.04 -7.08 -9.90
N ALA A 154 28.26 -7.61 -9.92
CA ALA A 154 28.52 -8.98 -10.37
C ALA A 154 27.76 -10.01 -9.53
N ALA A 155 27.79 -9.86 -8.19
CA ALA A 155 27.05 -10.74 -7.27
C ALA A 155 25.53 -10.61 -7.44
N LYS A 156 25.01 -9.41 -7.75
CA LYS A 156 23.58 -9.21 -8.03
C LYS A 156 23.15 -9.90 -9.33
N ASN A 157 23.93 -9.74 -10.40
CA ASN A 157 23.66 -10.35 -11.70
C ASN A 157 23.73 -11.88 -11.65
N ALA A 158 24.62 -12.45 -10.84
CA ALA A 158 24.69 -13.90 -10.61
C ALA A 158 23.41 -14.45 -9.94
N LYS A 159 22.80 -13.69 -9.02
CA LYS A 159 21.55 -14.09 -8.33
C LYS A 159 20.31 -13.99 -9.21
N THR A 160 20.25 -13.01 -10.12
CA THR A 160 19.09 -12.82 -11.01
C THR A 160 19.08 -13.77 -12.21
N GLY A 161 20.22 -14.38 -12.56
CA GLY A 161 20.36 -15.34 -13.67
C GLY A 161 19.75 -16.74 -13.43
N SER A 162 19.45 -17.14 -12.19
CA SER A 162 18.95 -18.50 -11.88
C SER A 162 17.42 -18.70 -12.01
N SER A 163 16.63 -17.71 -12.46
CA SER A 163 15.16 -17.79 -12.48
C SER A 163 14.51 -17.98 -13.86
N LYS A 164 15.26 -18.24 -14.94
CA LYS A 164 14.68 -18.48 -16.28
C LYS A 164 15.06 -19.86 -16.85
N GLN A 165 14.45 -20.91 -16.33
CA GLN A 165 14.27 -22.18 -17.06
C GLN A 165 12.81 -22.26 -17.50
N GLY A 166 12.53 -21.80 -18.72
CA GLY A 166 11.22 -21.91 -19.36
C GLY A 166 10.93 -23.36 -19.75
N LYS A 167 9.75 -23.86 -19.34
CA LYS A 167 9.17 -25.12 -19.83
C LYS A 167 8.83 -24.98 -21.32
N ALA A 168 9.55 -25.71 -22.17
CA ALA A 168 9.14 -25.96 -23.54
C ALA A 168 7.95 -26.96 -23.54
N SER A 169 6.87 -26.63 -24.23
CA SER A 169 5.78 -27.56 -24.53
C SER A 169 6.09 -28.26 -25.87
N PRO A 170 5.96 -29.59 -25.99
CA PRO A 170 6.08 -30.25 -27.28
C PRO A 170 4.78 -30.13 -28.07
N GLY A 171 4.94 -29.83 -29.36
CA GLY A 171 3.86 -29.64 -30.33
C GLY A 171 3.12 -30.92 -30.66
N ALA A 172 1.85 -30.75 -31.01
CA ALA A 172 0.97 -31.76 -31.57
C ALA A 172 1.41 -32.15 -32.99
N GLN A 173 1.37 -33.45 -33.27
CA GLN A 173 1.20 -34.01 -34.60
C GLN A 173 0.00 -34.95 -34.56
#